data_AF-A0A0U3A380-F1
#
_entry.id   AF-A0A0U3A380-F1
#
_cell.length_a   1.000
_cell.length_b   1.000
_cell.length_c   1.000
_cell.angle_alpha   90.00
_cell.angle_beta   90.00
_cell.angle_gamma   90.00
#
_symmetry.space_group_name_H-M   'P 1'
#
loop_
_entity.id
_entity.type
_entity.pdbx_description
1 polymer ?
#
loop_
_entity_poly.entity_id
_entity_poly.type
_entity_poly.pdbx_seq_one_letter_code
_entity_poly.pdbx_strand_id
1 'polypeptide(L)'
;KKYVGPGIGYGAIPKDILYRYNAYDVACTWDLKELYERKFETEPELRRVHDFLVAVSNELMYVELNGITVDKAYLDILTEKYLKSLDELESQLDEIVEGSTASDIKTYDKAGGINPRSPLQVKKYLDDRGVQVPSTNVEMLETVADKLAQMGQKDHEVFKFIQTLLLHRREAKLYGTYVKGIRKRLYGGRVFPSFLLHGTTTGRPACRNPNMLNIPRESSIRKLFVPSKPEHVFMQTDYAQAELRVLSYLAGDTYFRDIFNEGTRDPFNELMPILYPGVLKEDVGPGVWKDLRVRVKAFVYGLNYGRKPYSIALEYGISEQEANAMARNFFRVIPEIVDFQEEVKRIVLSGQDLITPWGRHRRFALVTKENKNKLMNEALAFLPQSTASDMCMLAFTKSRP
;
A
#
# COMPACT_ATOMS: atom_id res chain seq x y z
N LYS A 1 -19.69 30.38 -0.09
CA LYS A 1 -20.42 29.37 -0.91
C LYS A 1 -21.22 29.98 -2.07
N LYS A 2 -21.78 31.20 -1.98
CA LYS A 2 -22.54 31.83 -3.09
C LYS A 2 -21.73 32.04 -4.39
N TYR A 3 -20.40 32.21 -4.30
CA TYR A 3 -19.52 32.52 -5.43
C TYR A 3 -18.56 31.37 -5.82
N VAL A 4 -18.70 30.20 -5.20
CA VAL A 4 -17.81 29.05 -5.40
C VAL A 4 -18.65 27.79 -5.58
N GLY A 5 -18.44 27.11 -6.70
CA GLY A 5 -19.14 25.89 -7.09
C GLY A 5 -18.33 25.10 -8.13
N PRO A 6 -18.78 23.91 -8.54
CA PRO A 6 -18.09 23.10 -9.54
C PRO A 6 -17.89 23.88 -10.84
N GLY A 7 -16.63 24.07 -11.25
CA GLY A 7 -16.27 24.80 -12.48
C GLY A 7 -16.24 26.34 -12.37
N ILE A 8 -16.59 26.91 -11.22
CA ILE A 8 -16.56 28.36 -10.97
C ILE A 8 -15.28 28.72 -10.22
N GLY A 9 -14.37 29.45 -10.88
CA GLY A 9 -13.10 29.89 -10.32
C GLY A 9 -13.21 31.17 -9.47
N TYR A 10 -12.10 31.53 -8.80
CA TYR A 10 -11.99 32.73 -7.95
C TYR A 10 -12.32 34.05 -8.68
N GLY A 11 -12.23 34.09 -10.01
CA GLY A 11 -12.60 35.25 -10.82
C GLY A 11 -14.09 35.63 -10.76
N ALA A 12 -14.97 34.73 -10.29
CA ALA A 12 -16.39 35.00 -10.10
C ALA A 12 -16.71 35.68 -8.75
N ILE A 13 -15.71 35.85 -7.88
CA ILE A 13 -15.87 36.45 -6.55
C ILE A 13 -15.73 37.98 -6.68
N PRO A 14 -16.65 38.79 -6.13
CA PRO A 14 -16.48 40.25 -6.06
C PRO A 14 -15.12 40.63 -5.46
N LYS A 15 -14.45 41.62 -6.08
CA LYS A 15 -13.06 41.98 -5.75
C LYS A 15 -12.87 42.38 -4.29
N ASP A 16 -13.81 43.13 -3.72
CA ASP A 16 -13.80 43.56 -2.33
C ASP A 16 -13.80 42.36 -1.36
N ILE A 17 -14.58 41.34 -1.66
CA ILE A 17 -14.63 40.09 -0.87
C ILE A 17 -13.34 39.30 -1.05
N LEU A 18 -12.87 39.14 -2.29
CA LEU A 18 -11.67 38.37 -2.60
C LEU A 18 -10.41 38.99 -1.99
N TYR A 19 -10.26 40.31 -2.08
CA TYR A 19 -9.13 41.02 -1.49
C TYR A 19 -9.11 40.92 0.02
N ARG A 20 -10.28 41.05 0.67
CA ARG A 20 -10.39 40.87 2.11
C ARG A 20 -10.04 39.43 2.54
N TYR A 21 -10.51 38.43 1.79
CA TYR A 21 -10.15 37.03 2.02
C TYR A 21 -8.63 36.81 1.91
N ASN A 22 -8.01 37.28 0.82
CA ASN A 22 -6.56 37.14 0.62
C ASN A 22 -5.75 37.89 1.70
N ALA A 23 -6.22 39.06 2.15
CA ALA A 23 -5.59 39.79 3.25
C ALA A 23 -5.63 39.01 4.56
N TYR A 24 -6.75 38.32 4.86
CA TYR A 24 -6.82 37.43 6.01
C TYR A 24 -5.88 36.23 5.88
N ASP A 25 -5.78 35.60 4.71
CA ASP A 25 -4.85 34.48 4.50
C ASP A 25 -3.40 34.92 4.80
N VAL A 26 -2.99 36.12 4.37
CA VAL A 26 -1.65 36.67 4.67
C VAL A 26 -1.49 36.97 6.16
N ALA A 27 -2.42 37.71 6.77
CA ALA A 27 -2.32 38.12 8.17
C ALA A 27 -2.35 36.92 9.13
N CYS A 28 -3.31 36.01 8.96
CA CYS A 28 -3.41 34.80 9.78
C CYS A 28 -2.20 33.88 9.61
N THR A 29 -1.63 33.78 8.39
CA THR A 29 -0.40 33.01 8.18
C THR A 29 0.79 33.63 8.90
N TRP A 30 0.89 34.97 8.91
CA TRP A 30 1.93 35.67 9.65
C TRP A 30 1.80 35.46 11.16
N ASP A 31 0.59 35.58 11.71
CA ASP A 31 0.31 35.33 13.13
C ASP A 31 0.68 33.90 13.54
N LEU A 32 0.33 32.91 12.69
CA LEU A 32 0.73 31.52 12.90
C LEU A 32 2.24 31.34 12.87
N LYS A 33 2.93 31.99 11.92
CA LYS A 33 4.39 31.95 11.85
C LYS A 33 5.00 32.47 13.15
N GLU A 34 4.58 33.63 13.65
CA GLU A 34 5.10 34.17 14.93
C GLU A 34 4.83 33.23 16.11
N LEU A 35 3.65 32.64 16.18
CA LEU A 35 3.31 31.65 17.20
C LEU A 35 4.25 30.44 17.16
N TYR A 36 4.51 29.89 15.97
CA TYR A 36 5.36 28.72 15.82
C TYR A 36 6.85 29.03 15.99
N GLU A 37 7.34 30.21 15.58
CA GLU A 37 8.73 30.61 15.85
C GLU A 37 9.01 30.65 17.36
N ARG A 38 8.09 31.21 18.17
CA ARG A 38 8.23 31.16 19.64
C ARG A 38 8.24 29.74 20.19
N LYS A 39 7.46 28.82 19.59
CA LYS A 39 7.49 27.40 19.99
C LYS A 39 8.80 26.73 19.60
N PHE A 40 9.35 27.07 18.43
CA PHE A 40 10.62 26.52 17.94
C PHE A 40 11.81 26.92 18.83
N GLU A 41 11.75 28.07 19.50
CA GLU A 41 12.75 28.47 20.50
C GLU A 41 12.75 27.54 21.73
N THR A 42 11.58 27.04 22.14
CA THR A 42 11.44 26.14 23.29
C THR A 42 11.51 24.65 22.93
N GLU A 43 11.25 24.30 21.67
CA GLU A 43 11.17 22.92 21.14
C GLU A 43 12.07 22.79 19.87
N PRO A 44 13.40 22.73 20.02
CA PRO A 44 14.33 22.70 18.88
C PRO A 44 14.19 21.45 17.99
N GLU A 45 13.72 20.33 18.54
CA GLU A 45 13.39 19.12 17.78
C GLU A 45 12.21 19.35 16.82
N LEU A 46 11.22 20.15 17.23
CA LEU A 46 10.09 20.51 16.38
C LEU A 46 10.56 21.38 15.22
N ARG A 47 11.47 22.33 15.49
CA ARG A 47 12.11 23.16 14.45
C ARG A 47 12.84 22.29 13.43
N ARG A 48 13.60 21.29 13.90
CA ARG A 48 14.33 20.36 13.02
C ARG A 48 13.40 19.59 12.09
N VAL A 49 12.28 19.07 12.60
CA VAL A 49 11.28 18.36 11.79
C VAL A 49 10.61 19.31 10.79
N HIS A 50 10.27 20.52 11.23
CA HIS A 50 9.70 21.55 10.36
C HIS A 50 10.63 21.86 9.18
N ASP A 51 11.87 22.24 9.46
CA ASP A 51 12.83 22.66 8.43
C ASP A 51 13.15 21.51 7.46
N PHE A 52 13.25 20.29 7.98
CA PHE A 52 13.37 19.09 7.15
C PHE A 52 12.18 18.92 6.20
N LEU A 53 10.94 19.04 6.69
CA LEU A 53 9.75 18.92 5.86
C LEU A 53 9.61 20.06 4.85
N VAL A 54 10.02 21.28 5.20
CA VAL A 54 10.09 22.41 4.25
C VAL A 54 11.08 22.11 3.13
N ALA A 55 12.28 21.61 3.45
CA ALA A 55 13.27 21.23 2.44
C ALA A 55 12.71 20.15 1.49
N VAL A 56 12.04 19.13 2.02
CA VAL A 56 11.37 18.10 1.21
C VAL A 56 10.26 18.69 0.35
N SER A 57 9.46 19.61 0.90
CA SER A 57 8.38 20.28 0.16
C SER A 57 8.91 21.08 -1.03
N ASN A 58 10.05 21.76 -0.86
CA ASN A 58 10.69 22.53 -1.92
C ASN A 58 11.15 21.61 -3.06
N GLU A 59 11.70 20.44 -2.76
CA GLU A 59 12.07 19.48 -3.80
C GLU A 59 10.86 18.84 -4.48
N LEU A 60 9.81 18.52 -3.72
CA LEU A 60 8.57 17.98 -4.27
C LEU A 60 7.91 18.97 -5.23
N MET A 61 7.97 20.28 -4.96
CA MET A 61 7.47 21.31 -5.89
C MET A 61 8.06 21.12 -7.30
N TYR A 62 9.35 20.82 -7.42
CA TYR A 62 9.95 20.57 -8.74
C TYR A 62 9.45 19.29 -9.39
N VAL A 63 9.22 18.23 -8.61
CA VAL A 63 8.62 16.98 -9.12
C VAL A 63 7.20 17.25 -9.62
N GLU A 64 6.40 17.99 -8.86
CA GLU A 64 5.03 18.37 -9.22
C GLU A 64 4.99 19.23 -10.47
N LEU A 65 5.84 20.26 -10.57
CA LEU A 65 5.90 21.16 -11.73
C LEU A 65 6.44 20.49 -12.98
N ASN A 66 7.39 19.55 -12.83
CA ASN A 66 7.88 18.77 -13.95
C ASN A 66 6.79 17.83 -14.46
N GLY A 67 6.16 17.05 -13.58
CA GLY A 67 5.22 16.00 -13.99
C GLY A 67 5.89 14.91 -14.84
N ILE A 68 5.10 13.91 -15.25
CA ILE A 68 5.57 12.75 -16.00
C ILE A 68 4.87 12.63 -17.35
N THR A 69 5.63 12.34 -18.41
CA THR A 69 5.10 12.20 -19.78
C THR A 69 4.37 10.87 -19.93
N VAL A 70 3.23 10.92 -20.63
CA VAL A 70 2.39 9.76 -20.92
C VAL A 70 2.34 9.50 -22.42
N ASP A 71 2.57 8.26 -22.81
CA ASP A 71 2.35 7.79 -24.18
C ASP A 71 0.84 7.74 -24.47
N LYS A 72 0.36 8.70 -25.25
CA LYS A 72 -1.07 8.82 -25.61
C LYS A 72 -1.54 7.70 -26.51
N ALA A 73 -0.73 7.31 -27.49
CA ALA A 73 -1.09 6.26 -28.44
C ALA A 73 -1.22 4.92 -27.70
N TYR A 74 -0.26 4.62 -26.82
CA TYR A 74 -0.34 3.43 -25.99
C TYR A 74 -1.51 3.48 -24.98
N LEU A 75 -1.85 4.67 -24.47
CA LEU A 75 -3.03 4.87 -23.62
C LEU A 75 -4.34 4.57 -24.36
N ASP A 76 -4.45 4.89 -25.65
CA ASP A 76 -5.60 4.52 -26.50
C ASP A 76 -5.69 3.01 -26.67
N ILE A 77 -4.58 2.35 -27.02
CA ILE A 77 -4.49 0.88 -27.15
C ILE A 77 -4.93 0.19 -25.86
N LEU A 78 -4.47 0.66 -24.70
CA LEU A 78 -4.88 0.08 -23.41
C LEU A 78 -6.35 0.33 -23.09
N THR A 79 -6.89 1.48 -23.52
CA THR A 79 -8.31 1.80 -23.32
C THR A 79 -9.18 0.78 -24.05
N GLU A 80 -8.91 0.53 -25.34
CA GLU A 80 -9.62 -0.45 -26.14
C GLU A 80 -9.47 -1.87 -25.59
N LYS A 81 -8.22 -2.26 -25.27
CA LYS A 81 -7.92 -3.58 -24.71
C LYS A 81 -8.74 -3.88 -23.47
N TYR A 82 -8.73 -2.99 -22.49
CA TYR A 82 -9.43 -3.25 -21.23
C TYR A 82 -10.95 -3.16 -21.37
N LEU A 83 -11.48 -2.27 -22.23
CA LEU A 83 -12.92 -2.23 -22.47
C LEU A 83 -13.41 -3.53 -23.09
N LYS A 84 -12.74 -4.02 -24.13
CA LYS A 84 -13.07 -5.28 -24.78
C LYS A 84 -13.00 -6.46 -23.80
N SER A 85 -11.92 -6.55 -23.02
CA SER A 85 -11.73 -7.63 -22.05
C SER A 85 -12.76 -7.57 -20.91
N LEU A 86 -13.15 -6.37 -20.47
CA LEU A 86 -14.24 -6.21 -19.50
C LEU A 86 -15.58 -6.67 -20.06
N ASP A 87 -15.91 -6.33 -21.30
CA ASP A 87 -17.15 -6.76 -21.94
C ASP A 87 -17.20 -8.30 -22.12
N GLU A 88 -16.06 -8.92 -22.48
CA GLU A 88 -15.91 -10.39 -22.56
C GLU A 88 -16.09 -11.06 -21.19
N LEU A 89 -15.48 -10.51 -20.13
CA LEU A 89 -15.60 -11.06 -18.77
C LEU A 89 -16.99 -10.85 -18.18
N GLU A 90 -17.65 -9.73 -18.47
CA GLU A 90 -19.05 -9.51 -18.09
C GLU A 90 -19.96 -10.53 -18.79
N SER A 91 -19.74 -10.79 -20.07
CA SER A 91 -20.49 -11.82 -20.82
C SER A 91 -20.26 -13.24 -20.26
N GLN A 92 -19.02 -13.59 -19.92
CA GLN A 92 -18.71 -14.89 -19.29
C GLN A 92 -19.37 -15.03 -17.91
N LEU A 93 -19.41 -13.95 -17.12
CA LEU A 93 -20.09 -13.97 -15.83
C LEU A 93 -21.60 -14.17 -16.00
N ASP A 94 -22.21 -13.50 -16.97
CA ASP A 94 -23.62 -13.66 -17.28
C ASP A 94 -23.93 -15.09 -17.76
N GLU A 95 -23.12 -15.67 -18.63
CA GLU A 95 -23.25 -17.08 -19.06
C GLU A 95 -23.17 -18.08 -17.89
N ILE A 96 -22.23 -17.87 -16.96
CA ILE A 96 -22.08 -18.71 -15.76
C ILE A 96 -23.31 -18.59 -14.85
N VAL A 97 -23.93 -17.41 -14.79
CA VAL A 97 -25.11 -17.16 -13.96
C VAL A 97 -26.39 -17.69 -14.61
N GLU A 98 -26.58 -17.48 -15.91
CA GLU A 98 -27.75 -17.92 -16.70
C GLU A 98 -27.77 -19.43 -16.96
N GLY A 99 -26.61 -20.06 -17.12
CA GLY A 99 -26.48 -21.52 -17.24
C GLY A 99 -26.93 -22.29 -16.00
N SER A 100 -27.35 -21.58 -14.95
CA SER A 100 -27.68 -22.12 -13.65
C SER A 100 -29.07 -21.70 -13.21
N THR A 101 -29.84 -22.69 -12.74
CA THR A 101 -31.28 -22.66 -12.42
C THR A 101 -31.68 -21.80 -11.21
N ALA A 102 -31.06 -20.64 -10.99
CA ALA A 102 -31.36 -19.75 -9.87
C ALA A 102 -32.32 -18.62 -10.31
N SER A 103 -33.61 -18.79 -10.01
CA SER A 103 -34.73 -17.95 -10.47
C SER A 103 -34.94 -16.62 -9.73
N ASP A 104 -34.12 -16.24 -8.73
CA ASP A 104 -34.54 -15.19 -7.77
C ASP A 104 -33.51 -14.08 -7.48
N ILE A 105 -32.56 -13.81 -8.39
CA ILE A 105 -31.71 -12.63 -8.26
C ILE A 105 -32.47 -11.42 -8.84
N LYS A 106 -32.67 -10.37 -8.03
CA LYS A 106 -33.13 -9.06 -8.54
C LYS A 106 -31.96 -8.42 -9.28
N THR A 107 -32.13 -8.29 -10.59
CA THR A 107 -31.06 -8.20 -11.57
C THR A 107 -30.67 -6.77 -11.90
N TYR A 108 -29.46 -6.68 -12.46
CA TYR A 108 -28.92 -5.47 -13.06
C TYR A 108 -29.80 -5.02 -14.24
N ASP A 109 -29.69 -3.74 -14.63
CA ASP A 109 -30.44 -3.05 -15.70
C ASP A 109 -30.16 -3.62 -17.12
N LYS A 110 -29.51 -4.78 -17.20
CA LYS A 110 -29.38 -5.64 -18.38
C LYS A 110 -29.81 -7.06 -17.98
N ALA A 111 -31.02 -7.43 -18.39
CA ALA A 111 -31.44 -8.78 -18.74
C ALA A 111 -31.06 -9.99 -17.84
N GLY A 112 -30.84 -9.84 -16.52
CA GLY A 112 -30.64 -11.02 -15.67
C GLY A 112 -29.26 -11.20 -15.03
N GLY A 113 -28.30 -10.30 -15.32
CA GLY A 113 -26.91 -10.43 -14.84
C GLY A 113 -26.64 -9.99 -13.40
N ILE A 114 -25.48 -10.41 -12.87
CA ILE A 114 -24.90 -9.96 -11.59
C ILE A 114 -23.95 -8.80 -11.84
N ASN A 115 -24.11 -7.68 -11.13
CA ASN A 115 -23.12 -6.61 -11.11
C ASN A 115 -21.84 -7.08 -10.38
N PRO A 116 -20.71 -7.29 -11.07
CA PRO A 116 -19.50 -7.85 -10.46
C PRO A 116 -18.87 -6.92 -9.41
N ARG A 117 -19.25 -5.63 -9.42
CA ARG A 117 -18.80 -4.60 -8.49
C ARG A 117 -19.69 -4.48 -7.25
N SER A 118 -20.82 -5.18 -7.20
CA SER A 118 -21.74 -5.16 -6.06
C SER A 118 -21.39 -6.27 -5.05
N PRO A 119 -20.86 -5.95 -3.86
CA PRO A 119 -20.56 -6.97 -2.85
C PRO A 119 -21.80 -7.75 -2.42
N LEU A 120 -22.97 -7.09 -2.43
CA LEU A 120 -24.24 -7.68 -2.01
C LEU A 120 -24.73 -8.75 -3.00
N GLN A 121 -24.68 -8.45 -4.31
CA GLN A 121 -25.14 -9.41 -5.33
C GLN A 121 -24.19 -10.60 -5.44
N VAL A 122 -22.87 -10.35 -5.42
CA VAL A 122 -21.86 -11.42 -5.40
C VAL A 122 -22.03 -12.31 -4.17
N LYS A 123 -22.21 -11.72 -2.98
CA LYS A 123 -22.41 -12.50 -1.76
C LYS A 123 -23.68 -13.34 -1.84
N LYS A 124 -24.80 -12.75 -2.28
CA LYS A 124 -26.06 -13.48 -2.46
C LYS A 124 -25.88 -14.69 -3.39
N TYR A 125 -25.24 -14.51 -4.55
CA TYR A 125 -25.00 -15.60 -5.48
C TYR A 125 -24.19 -16.76 -4.89
N LEU A 126 -23.15 -16.44 -4.11
CA LEU A 126 -22.35 -17.45 -3.41
C LEU A 126 -23.16 -18.14 -2.30
N ASP A 127 -23.92 -17.37 -1.51
CA ASP A 127 -24.78 -17.89 -0.44
C ASP A 127 -25.85 -18.85 -1.00
N ASP A 128 -26.50 -18.50 -2.12
CA ASP A 128 -27.49 -19.33 -2.83
C ASP A 128 -26.90 -20.66 -3.33
N ARG A 129 -25.57 -20.76 -3.43
CA ARG A 129 -24.81 -21.97 -3.83
C ARG A 129 -24.08 -22.63 -2.66
N GLY A 130 -24.46 -22.28 -1.42
CA GLY A 130 -23.94 -22.89 -0.20
C GLY A 130 -22.55 -22.40 0.22
N VAL A 131 -22.03 -21.33 -0.40
CA VAL A 131 -20.71 -20.77 -0.09
C VAL A 131 -20.87 -19.44 0.65
N GLN A 132 -20.91 -19.52 1.97
CA GLN A 132 -21.04 -18.33 2.81
C GLN A 132 -19.70 -17.65 3.06
N VAL A 133 -19.62 -16.36 2.74
CA VAL A 133 -18.43 -15.56 2.95
C VAL A 133 -18.70 -14.31 3.80
N PRO A 134 -17.81 -13.97 4.77
CA PRO A 134 -17.94 -12.74 5.56
C PRO A 134 -17.77 -11.48 4.71
N SER A 135 -16.97 -11.54 3.66
CA SER A 135 -16.77 -10.45 2.71
C SER A 135 -16.46 -10.98 1.32
N THR A 136 -16.64 -10.14 0.30
CA THR A 136 -16.25 -10.45 -1.08
C THR A 136 -14.97 -9.71 -1.47
N ASN A 137 -14.04 -9.44 -0.53
CA ASN A 137 -12.75 -8.88 -0.92
C ASN A 137 -11.92 -9.91 -1.73
N VAL A 138 -10.87 -9.45 -2.42
CA VAL A 138 -10.03 -10.30 -3.29
C VAL A 138 -9.44 -11.47 -2.51
N GLU A 139 -8.87 -11.21 -1.33
CA GLU A 139 -8.22 -12.21 -0.47
C GLU A 139 -9.17 -13.33 -0.02
N MET A 140 -10.40 -13.00 0.41
CA MET A 140 -11.39 -14.02 0.78
C MET A 140 -11.84 -14.84 -0.41
N LEU A 141 -12.04 -14.20 -1.56
CA LEU A 141 -12.44 -14.90 -2.79
C LEU A 141 -11.33 -15.85 -3.29
N GLU A 142 -10.07 -15.41 -3.25
CA GLU A 142 -8.90 -16.26 -3.53
C GLU A 142 -8.84 -17.45 -2.56
N THR A 143 -9.02 -17.21 -1.27
CA THR A 143 -9.03 -18.29 -0.25
C THR A 143 -10.13 -19.32 -0.52
N VAL A 144 -11.33 -18.88 -0.94
CA VAL A 144 -12.42 -19.79 -1.29
C VAL A 144 -12.07 -20.58 -2.55
N ALA A 145 -11.52 -19.92 -3.58
CA ALA A 145 -11.10 -20.60 -4.81
C ALA A 145 -10.01 -21.64 -4.53
N ASP A 146 -9.04 -21.34 -3.68
CA ASP A 146 -7.97 -22.27 -3.31
C ASP A 146 -8.51 -23.49 -2.57
N LYS A 147 -9.47 -23.32 -1.65
CA LYS A 147 -10.14 -24.45 -0.98
C LYS A 147 -10.89 -25.33 -1.97
N LEU A 148 -11.65 -24.75 -2.89
CA LEU A 148 -12.35 -25.51 -3.94
C LEU A 148 -11.37 -26.26 -4.84
N ALA A 149 -10.24 -25.64 -5.19
CA ALA A 149 -9.19 -26.28 -5.97
C ALA A 149 -8.54 -27.46 -5.23
N GLN A 150 -8.29 -27.34 -3.92
CA GLN A 150 -7.75 -28.41 -3.07
C GLN A 150 -8.73 -29.59 -2.92
N MET A 151 -10.04 -29.31 -2.96
CA MET A 151 -11.10 -30.32 -2.97
C MET A 151 -11.31 -30.97 -4.35
N GLY A 152 -10.50 -30.62 -5.37
CA GLY A 152 -10.65 -31.13 -6.74
C GLY A 152 -11.83 -30.53 -7.51
N GLN A 153 -12.44 -29.46 -6.99
CA GLN A 153 -13.65 -28.85 -7.54
C GLN A 153 -13.35 -27.69 -8.51
N LYS A 154 -12.29 -27.80 -9.31
CA LYS A 154 -11.91 -26.76 -10.28
C LYS A 154 -12.95 -26.56 -11.40
N ASP A 155 -13.70 -27.60 -11.73
CA ASP A 155 -14.77 -27.51 -12.74
C ASP A 155 -16.10 -26.98 -12.18
N HIS A 156 -16.19 -26.79 -10.87
CA HIS A 156 -17.39 -26.32 -10.19
C HIS A 156 -17.72 -24.89 -10.62
N GLU A 157 -19.01 -24.61 -10.82
CA GLU A 157 -19.51 -23.30 -11.27
C GLU A 157 -19.01 -22.15 -10.39
N VAL A 158 -19.09 -22.32 -9.06
CA VAL A 158 -18.61 -21.32 -8.10
C VAL A 158 -17.11 -21.01 -8.28
N PHE A 159 -16.29 -22.02 -8.57
CA PHE A 159 -14.86 -21.81 -8.82
C PHE A 159 -14.66 -20.96 -10.08
N LYS A 160 -15.34 -21.31 -11.18
CA LYS A 160 -15.29 -20.56 -12.45
C LYS A 160 -15.77 -19.12 -12.25
N PHE A 161 -16.91 -18.92 -11.59
CA PHE A 161 -17.44 -17.60 -11.25
C PHE A 161 -16.43 -16.76 -10.47
N ILE A 162 -15.84 -17.32 -9.41
CA ILE A 162 -14.87 -16.59 -8.58
C ILE A 162 -13.62 -16.21 -9.41
N GLN A 163 -13.10 -17.11 -10.23
CA GLN A 163 -11.92 -16.83 -11.07
C GLN A 163 -12.21 -15.71 -12.08
N THR A 164 -13.34 -15.78 -12.79
CA THR A 164 -13.76 -14.75 -13.75
C THR A 164 -14.02 -13.41 -13.04
N LEU A 165 -14.67 -13.43 -11.87
CA LEU A 165 -14.93 -12.24 -11.05
C LEU A 165 -13.64 -11.56 -10.59
N LEU A 166 -12.66 -12.34 -10.12
CA LEU A 166 -11.35 -11.84 -9.69
C LEU A 166 -10.62 -11.17 -10.86
N LEU A 167 -10.62 -11.80 -12.03
CA LEU A 167 -10.02 -11.23 -13.24
C LEU A 167 -10.73 -9.93 -13.66
N HIS A 168 -12.07 -9.93 -13.72
CA HIS A 168 -12.85 -8.74 -14.03
C HIS A 168 -12.54 -7.59 -13.05
N ARG A 169 -12.49 -7.86 -11.75
CA ARG A 169 -12.19 -6.82 -10.74
C ARG A 169 -10.77 -6.27 -10.87
N ARG A 170 -9.80 -7.12 -11.20
CA ARG A 170 -8.43 -6.70 -11.50
C ARG A 170 -8.43 -5.74 -12.68
N GLU A 171 -9.04 -6.12 -13.80
CA GLU A 171 -9.06 -5.31 -15.01
C GLU A 171 -9.87 -4.02 -14.86
N ALA A 172 -11.01 -4.08 -14.18
CA ALA A 172 -11.85 -2.92 -13.89
C ALA A 172 -11.08 -1.89 -13.05
N LYS A 173 -10.27 -2.35 -12.10
CA LYS A 173 -9.36 -1.49 -11.33
C LYS A 173 -8.26 -0.90 -12.22
N LEU A 174 -7.64 -1.72 -13.07
CA LEU A 174 -6.58 -1.28 -13.99
C LEU A 174 -7.09 -0.18 -14.94
N TYR A 175 -8.23 -0.43 -15.57
CA TYR A 175 -8.92 0.50 -16.44
C TYR A 175 -9.39 1.75 -15.70
N GLY A 176 -10.20 1.60 -14.66
CA GLY A 176 -10.87 2.71 -13.99
C GLY A 176 -9.90 3.64 -13.26
N THR A 177 -8.98 3.07 -12.49
CA THR A 177 -8.06 3.86 -11.64
C THR A 177 -6.92 4.43 -12.44
N TYR A 178 -6.29 3.63 -13.31
CA TYR A 178 -5.06 4.03 -13.98
C TYR A 178 -5.33 4.52 -15.39
N VAL A 179 -5.94 3.73 -16.29
CA VAL A 179 -6.12 4.16 -17.69
C VAL A 179 -7.05 5.37 -17.80
N LYS A 180 -8.31 5.23 -17.37
CA LYS A 180 -9.31 6.31 -17.36
C LYS A 180 -8.91 7.44 -16.41
N GLY A 181 -8.35 7.10 -15.26
CA GLY A 181 -7.92 8.08 -14.25
C GLY A 181 -6.74 8.96 -14.68
N ILE A 182 -5.76 8.40 -15.40
CA ILE A 182 -4.64 9.14 -16.00
C ILE A 182 -5.17 9.98 -17.16
N ARG A 183 -5.98 9.42 -18.06
CA ARG A 183 -6.56 10.13 -19.21
C ARG A 183 -7.28 11.41 -18.78
N LYS A 184 -8.10 11.35 -17.71
CA LYS A 184 -8.83 12.51 -17.19
C LYS A 184 -7.94 13.64 -16.67
N ARG A 185 -6.69 13.34 -16.31
CA ARG A 185 -5.74 14.28 -15.67
C ARG A 185 -4.60 14.68 -16.60
N LEU A 186 -4.67 14.27 -17.86
CA LEU A 186 -3.66 14.56 -18.85
C LEU A 186 -3.74 16.05 -19.22
N TYR A 187 -2.61 16.75 -19.12
CA TYR A 187 -2.47 18.13 -19.55
C TYR A 187 -1.16 18.28 -20.31
N GLY A 188 -1.20 18.76 -21.55
CA GLY A 188 0.00 18.90 -22.38
C GLY A 188 0.76 17.58 -22.64
N GLY A 189 0.10 16.42 -22.55
CA GLY A 189 0.75 15.10 -22.67
C GLY A 189 1.48 14.61 -21.42
N ARG A 190 1.29 15.31 -20.28
CA ARG A 190 1.87 14.95 -18.99
C ARG A 190 0.79 14.86 -17.92
N VAL A 191 1.13 14.21 -16.81
CA VAL A 191 0.34 14.28 -15.57
C VAL A 191 1.18 14.87 -14.45
N PHE A 192 0.54 15.70 -13.63
CA PHE A 192 1.17 16.50 -12.59
C PHE A 192 0.61 16.05 -11.24
N PRO A 193 1.25 15.05 -10.58
CA PRO A 193 0.79 14.60 -9.28
C PRO A 193 0.91 15.71 -8.23
N SER A 194 0.11 15.61 -7.17
CA SER A 194 0.26 16.41 -5.96
C SER A 194 0.65 15.51 -4.79
N PHE A 195 1.75 15.84 -4.14
CA PHE A 195 2.25 15.17 -2.96
C PHE A 195 1.75 15.84 -1.69
N LEU A 196 1.58 15.04 -0.64
CA LEU A 196 1.04 15.46 0.65
C LEU A 196 1.96 14.95 1.75
N LEU A 197 2.80 15.83 2.28
CA LEU A 197 3.70 15.52 3.41
C LEU A 197 2.95 15.35 4.74
N HIS A 198 1.80 16.01 4.87
CA HIS A 198 0.93 15.95 6.05
C HIS A 198 -0.27 14.99 5.84
N GLY A 199 -0.20 14.10 4.85
CA GLY A 199 -1.33 13.25 4.45
C GLY A 199 -1.46 11.95 5.24
N THR A 200 -0.40 11.48 5.91
CA THR A 200 -0.40 10.22 6.64
C THR A 200 0.07 10.40 8.08
N THR A 201 -0.40 9.53 8.96
CA THR A 201 0.00 9.49 10.36
C THR A 201 1.42 8.93 10.57
N THR A 202 1.95 8.21 9.59
CA THR A 202 3.28 7.59 9.63
C THR A 202 4.37 8.49 9.07
N GLY A 203 4.05 9.71 8.64
CA GLY A 203 5.01 10.63 8.03
C GLY A 203 5.41 10.27 6.59
N ARG A 204 4.83 9.22 6.01
CA ARG A 204 5.01 8.87 4.59
C ARG A 204 4.32 9.90 3.70
N PRO A 205 4.95 10.37 2.61
CA PRO A 205 4.26 11.21 1.65
C PRO A 205 3.09 10.43 1.04
N ALA A 206 1.94 11.08 0.92
CA ALA A 206 0.84 10.60 0.10
C ALA A 206 0.86 11.31 -1.26
N CYS A 207 0.19 10.74 -2.26
CA CYS A 207 0.12 11.30 -3.61
C CYS A 207 -1.31 11.22 -4.15
N ARG A 208 -1.75 12.28 -4.83
CA ARG A 208 -3.06 12.36 -5.48
C ARG A 208 -2.96 13.04 -6.83
N ASN A 209 -4.00 12.87 -7.64
CA ASN A 209 -4.21 13.59 -8.89
C ASN A 209 -3.11 13.47 -9.98
N PRO A 210 -2.68 12.27 -10.40
CA PRO A 210 -3.06 10.93 -9.94
C PRO A 210 -2.15 10.42 -8.81
N ASN A 211 -2.53 9.34 -8.12
CA ASN A 211 -1.67 8.73 -7.11
C ASN A 211 -0.52 7.94 -7.78
N MET A 212 0.62 8.61 -7.94
CA MET A 212 1.83 8.05 -8.57
C MET A 212 2.62 7.11 -7.66
N LEU A 213 2.37 7.12 -6.35
CA LEU A 213 3.01 6.19 -5.40
C LEU A 213 2.42 4.78 -5.46
N ASN A 214 1.17 4.65 -5.93
CA ASN A 214 0.43 3.39 -5.98
C ASN A 214 0.21 2.88 -7.43
N ILE A 215 1.12 3.18 -8.35
CA ILE A 215 1.11 2.59 -9.69
C ILE A 215 1.45 1.09 -9.58
N PRO A 216 0.62 0.19 -10.14
CA PRO A 216 0.83 -1.24 -10.00
C PRO A 216 2.14 -1.66 -10.66
N ARG A 217 2.68 -2.80 -10.23
CA ARG A 217 3.83 -3.42 -10.90
C ARG A 217 3.47 -4.02 -12.27
N GLU A 218 2.21 -3.92 -12.67
CA GLU A 218 1.72 -4.32 -13.97
C GLU A 218 2.48 -3.59 -15.08
N SER A 219 3.15 -4.36 -15.92
CA SER A 219 4.06 -3.83 -16.94
C SER A 219 3.31 -2.97 -17.96
N SER A 220 2.07 -3.32 -18.30
CA SER A 220 1.25 -2.54 -19.23
C SER A 220 0.97 -1.14 -18.68
N ILE A 221 0.67 -0.99 -17.40
CA ILE A 221 0.41 0.33 -16.82
C ILE A 221 1.71 1.14 -16.70
N ARG A 222 2.83 0.52 -16.29
CA ARG A 222 4.10 1.25 -16.17
C ARG A 222 4.63 1.76 -17.51
N LYS A 223 4.39 1.02 -18.60
CA LYS A 223 4.75 1.42 -19.97
C LYS A 223 4.03 2.67 -20.48
N LEU A 224 2.95 3.10 -19.81
CA LEU A 224 2.30 4.38 -20.13
C LEU A 224 3.24 5.56 -19.90
N PHE A 225 4.15 5.46 -18.94
CA PHE A 225 5.05 6.55 -18.59
C PHE A 225 6.32 6.43 -19.41
N VAL A 226 6.68 7.50 -20.11
CA VAL A 226 7.83 7.53 -21.01
C VAL A 226 8.74 8.71 -20.67
N PRO A 227 10.04 8.65 -20.99
CA PRO A 227 10.93 9.79 -20.82
C PRO A 227 10.42 11.01 -21.59
N SER A 228 10.72 12.21 -21.09
CA SER A 228 10.23 13.46 -21.70
C SER A 228 10.79 13.73 -23.08
N LYS A 229 11.93 13.10 -23.42
CA LYS A 229 12.62 13.24 -24.69
C LYS A 229 13.21 11.89 -25.12
N PRO A 230 13.37 11.63 -26.43
CA PRO A 230 13.88 10.34 -26.92
C PRO A 230 15.28 9.96 -26.40
N GLU A 231 16.13 10.94 -26.14
CA GLU A 231 17.50 10.74 -25.63
C GLU A 231 17.57 10.55 -24.10
N HIS A 232 16.45 10.73 -23.39
CA HIS A 232 16.39 10.53 -21.94
C HIS A 232 16.04 9.09 -21.59
N VAL A 233 16.52 8.64 -20.42
CA VAL A 233 16.15 7.36 -19.82
C VAL A 233 15.63 7.59 -18.41
N PHE A 234 14.81 6.65 -17.91
CA PHE A 234 14.47 6.63 -16.50
C PHE A 234 15.60 5.99 -15.69
N MET A 235 16.01 6.68 -14.63
CA MET A 235 16.89 6.13 -13.61
C MET A 235 16.05 5.82 -12.37
N GLN A 236 16.15 4.60 -11.85
CA GLN A 236 15.51 4.20 -10.60
C GLN A 236 16.58 3.84 -9.57
N THR A 237 16.45 4.43 -8.38
CA THR A 237 17.23 4.09 -7.19
C THR A 237 16.26 3.65 -6.08
N ASP A 238 16.55 2.53 -5.44
CA ASP A 238 15.67 1.94 -4.43
C ASP A 238 16.49 1.49 -3.21
N TYR A 239 15.98 1.75 -2.01
CA TYR A 239 16.61 1.27 -0.78
C TYR A 239 16.25 -0.19 -0.53
N ALA A 240 17.21 -1.08 -0.78
CA ALA A 240 17.04 -2.51 -0.58
C ALA A 240 16.71 -2.83 0.90
N GLN A 241 15.52 -3.40 1.12
CA GLN A 241 15.02 -3.82 2.44
C GLN A 241 15.07 -2.69 3.51
N ALA A 242 14.78 -1.45 3.10
CA ALA A 242 14.89 -0.25 3.95
C ALA A 242 14.30 -0.43 5.36
N GLU A 243 13.04 -0.89 5.44
CA GLU A 243 12.36 -1.06 6.73
C GLU A 243 13.02 -2.12 7.63
N LEU A 244 13.53 -3.21 7.06
CA LEU A 244 14.20 -4.26 7.84
C LEU A 244 15.57 -3.77 8.35
N ARG A 245 16.32 -3.03 7.53
CA ARG A 245 17.58 -2.39 7.95
C ARG A 245 17.36 -1.39 9.07
N VAL A 246 16.33 -0.55 8.93
CA VAL A 246 15.94 0.42 9.96
C VAL A 246 15.49 -0.28 11.23
N LEU A 247 14.67 -1.33 11.15
CA LEU A 247 14.28 -2.12 12.32
C LEU A 247 15.51 -2.70 13.03
N SER A 248 16.43 -3.29 12.28
CA SER A 248 17.66 -3.88 12.82
C SER A 248 18.52 -2.81 13.52
N TYR A 249 18.60 -1.60 12.96
CA TYR A 249 19.26 -0.46 13.58
C TYR A 249 18.57 0.00 14.86
N LEU A 250 17.25 0.18 14.85
CA LEU A 250 16.47 0.66 16.00
C LEU A 250 16.47 -0.35 17.15
N ALA A 251 16.39 -1.64 16.84
CA ALA A 251 16.42 -2.72 17.82
C ALA A 251 17.83 -3.03 18.33
N GLY A 252 18.88 -2.64 17.60
CA GLY A 252 20.25 -3.05 17.91
C GLY A 252 20.57 -4.50 17.54
N ASP A 253 19.75 -5.13 16.68
CA ASP A 253 19.83 -6.53 16.27
C ASP A 253 21.15 -6.88 15.59
N THR A 254 21.89 -7.85 16.12
CA THR A 254 23.19 -8.24 15.55
C THR A 254 23.03 -9.15 14.32
N TYR A 255 22.05 -10.05 14.33
CA TYR A 255 21.89 -11.07 13.28
C TYR A 255 21.72 -10.46 11.89
N PHE A 256 20.73 -9.58 11.69
CA PHE A 256 20.52 -8.92 10.42
C PHE A 256 21.59 -7.87 10.13
N ARG A 257 22.11 -7.16 11.15
CA ARG A 257 23.21 -6.21 10.95
C ARG A 257 24.44 -6.89 10.35
N ASP A 258 24.80 -8.08 10.83
CA ASP A 258 25.94 -8.84 10.29
C ASP A 258 25.70 -9.24 8.83
N ILE A 259 24.51 -9.77 8.52
CA ILE A 259 24.11 -10.09 7.14
C ILE A 259 24.21 -8.86 6.23
N PHE A 260 23.71 -7.72 6.71
CA PHE A 260 23.64 -6.49 5.92
C PHE A 260 24.99 -5.80 5.72
N ASN A 261 25.91 -5.93 6.68
CA ASN A 261 27.24 -5.32 6.62
C ASN A 261 28.21 -6.08 5.71
N GLU A 262 28.00 -7.38 5.51
CA GLU A 262 28.81 -8.18 4.58
C GLU A 262 28.51 -7.85 3.11
N GLY A 263 27.29 -7.41 2.80
CA GLY A 263 26.88 -6.93 1.47
C GLY A 263 26.62 -8.01 0.42
N THR A 264 27.10 -9.24 0.62
CA THR A 264 26.90 -10.39 -0.29
C THR A 264 25.77 -11.32 0.16
N ARG A 265 25.42 -11.31 1.45
CA ARG A 265 24.42 -12.21 2.04
C ARG A 265 22.99 -11.69 1.85
N ASP A 266 22.06 -12.61 1.60
CA ASP A 266 20.64 -12.33 1.48
C ASP A 266 19.92 -12.80 2.75
N PRO A 267 19.26 -11.90 3.52
CA PRO A 267 18.66 -12.27 4.80
C PRO A 267 17.58 -13.34 4.67
N PHE A 268 16.89 -13.42 3.53
CA PHE A 268 15.85 -14.43 3.33
C PHE A 268 16.44 -15.81 3.07
N ASN A 269 17.58 -15.90 2.38
CA ASN A 269 18.30 -17.17 2.21
C ASN A 269 18.92 -17.64 3.54
N GLU A 270 19.45 -16.72 4.35
CA GLU A 270 20.01 -17.03 5.68
C GLU A 270 18.95 -17.59 6.64
N LEU A 271 17.71 -17.11 6.52
CA LEU A 271 16.59 -17.58 7.34
C LEU A 271 15.97 -18.89 6.88
N MET A 272 16.19 -19.32 5.63
CA MET A 272 15.65 -20.58 5.12
C MET A 272 15.97 -21.80 5.99
N PRO A 273 17.24 -22.11 6.32
CA PRO A 273 17.57 -23.28 7.14
C PRO A 273 17.08 -23.16 8.60
N ILE A 274 16.82 -21.94 9.07
CA ILE A 274 16.30 -21.69 10.43
C ILE A 274 14.79 -21.98 10.48
N LEU A 275 14.06 -21.52 9.46
CA LEU A 275 12.61 -21.67 9.37
C LEU A 275 12.19 -23.03 8.86
N TYR A 276 12.99 -23.64 7.98
CA TYR A 276 12.77 -24.96 7.40
C TYR A 276 13.99 -25.87 7.61
N PRO A 277 14.22 -26.36 8.85
CA PRO A 277 15.34 -27.25 9.13
C PRO A 277 15.29 -28.51 8.26
N GLY A 278 16.42 -28.85 7.64
CA GLY A 278 16.55 -30.03 6.77
C GLY A 278 16.14 -29.81 5.31
N VAL A 279 15.66 -28.62 4.94
CA VAL A 279 15.41 -28.28 3.52
C VAL A 279 16.66 -27.65 2.93
N LEU A 280 17.37 -28.42 2.09
CA LEU A 280 18.49 -27.89 1.31
C LEU A 280 18.01 -27.41 -0.05
N LYS A 281 18.60 -26.31 -0.54
CA LYS A 281 18.28 -25.74 -1.85
C LYS A 281 18.49 -26.74 -3.00
N GLU A 282 19.45 -27.64 -2.84
CA GLU A 282 19.82 -28.67 -3.81
C GLU A 282 18.78 -29.81 -3.86
N ASP A 283 18.11 -30.06 -2.74
CA ASP A 283 17.12 -31.14 -2.59
C ASP A 283 15.72 -30.75 -3.08
N VAL A 284 15.48 -29.45 -3.31
CA VAL A 284 14.19 -28.94 -3.76
C VAL A 284 14.30 -28.25 -5.11
N GLY A 285 13.35 -28.52 -6.00
CA GLY A 285 13.31 -27.89 -7.33
C GLY A 285 13.23 -26.35 -7.25
N PRO A 286 13.71 -25.63 -8.29
CA PRO A 286 13.76 -24.16 -8.28
C PRO A 286 12.42 -23.46 -8.00
N GLY A 287 11.30 -24.06 -8.43
CA GLY A 287 9.95 -23.55 -8.15
C GLY A 287 9.63 -23.60 -6.65
N VAL A 288 9.84 -24.76 -6.02
CA VAL A 288 9.59 -24.96 -4.58
C VAL A 288 10.46 -24.04 -3.74
N TRP A 289 11.75 -23.90 -4.08
CA TRP A 289 12.64 -22.98 -3.36
C TRP A 289 12.16 -21.52 -3.45
N LYS A 290 11.68 -21.10 -4.63
CA LYS A 290 11.14 -19.76 -4.83
C LYS A 290 9.90 -19.52 -3.98
N ASP A 291 9.00 -20.51 -3.90
CA ASP A 291 7.78 -20.43 -3.09
C ASP A 291 8.11 -20.36 -1.60
N LEU A 292 9.03 -21.19 -1.11
CA LEU A 292 9.51 -21.13 0.26
C LEU A 292 10.11 -19.75 0.59
N ARG A 293 10.92 -19.19 -0.32
CA ARG A 293 11.48 -17.85 -0.14
C ARG A 293 10.42 -16.76 -0.08
N VAL A 294 9.30 -16.90 -0.82
CA VAL A 294 8.15 -15.99 -0.72
C VAL A 294 7.52 -16.08 0.68
N ARG A 295 7.35 -17.29 1.22
CA ARG A 295 6.83 -17.51 2.58
C ARG A 295 7.73 -16.90 3.64
N VAL A 296 9.06 -17.11 3.55
CA VAL A 296 10.03 -16.50 4.47
C VAL A 296 9.94 -14.98 4.44
N LYS A 297 9.88 -14.37 3.25
CA LYS A 297 9.71 -12.91 3.14
C LYS A 297 8.45 -12.43 3.84
N ALA A 298 7.33 -13.08 3.59
CA ALA A 298 6.06 -12.70 4.19
C ALA A 298 6.04 -12.92 5.71
N PHE A 299 6.78 -13.93 6.21
CA PHE A 299 7.03 -14.13 7.64
C PHE A 299 7.80 -12.94 8.25
N VAL A 300 8.94 -12.57 7.65
CA VAL A 300 9.79 -11.46 8.09
C VAL A 300 9.02 -10.14 8.07
N TYR A 301 8.34 -9.83 6.97
CA TYR A 301 7.57 -8.59 6.86
C TYR A 301 6.30 -8.61 7.72
N GLY A 302 5.72 -9.78 8.00
CA GLY A 302 4.58 -9.93 8.89
C GLY A 302 4.87 -9.55 10.35
N LEU A 303 6.14 -9.67 10.79
CA LEU A 303 6.56 -9.28 12.14
C LEU A 303 6.38 -7.78 12.42
N ASN A 304 6.72 -6.93 11.45
CA ASN A 304 6.58 -5.47 11.61
C ASN A 304 5.13 -5.05 11.88
N TYR A 305 4.16 -5.92 11.58
CA TYR A 305 2.72 -5.68 11.76
C TYR A 305 2.11 -6.54 12.87
N GLY A 306 2.92 -7.17 13.72
CA GLY A 306 2.42 -7.98 14.84
C GLY A 306 1.59 -9.19 14.41
N ARG A 307 1.82 -9.76 13.22
CA ARG A 307 1.09 -10.95 12.76
C ARG A 307 1.34 -12.13 13.69
N LYS A 308 0.28 -12.88 13.99
CA LYS A 308 0.33 -14.05 14.87
C LYS A 308 0.63 -15.34 14.08
N PRO A 309 1.22 -16.37 14.70
CA PRO A 309 1.41 -17.67 14.06
C PRO A 309 0.14 -18.26 13.44
N TYR A 310 -1.02 -18.06 14.07
CA TYR A 310 -2.32 -18.49 13.53
C TYR A 310 -2.63 -17.87 12.15
N SER A 311 -2.41 -16.56 11.96
CA SER A 311 -2.63 -15.92 10.66
C SER A 311 -1.71 -16.46 9.58
N ILE A 312 -0.51 -16.88 9.97
CA ILE A 312 0.51 -17.45 9.08
C ILE A 312 0.13 -18.89 8.71
N ALA A 313 -0.39 -19.66 9.68
CA ALA A 313 -0.89 -21.02 9.46
C ALA A 313 -2.03 -21.04 8.42
N LEU A 314 -2.98 -20.11 8.57
CA LEU A 314 -4.10 -19.98 7.64
C LEU A 314 -3.67 -19.56 6.24
N GLU A 315 -2.77 -18.58 6.12
CA GLU A 315 -2.30 -18.06 4.83
C GLU A 315 -1.52 -19.11 4.02
N TYR A 316 -0.74 -19.96 4.68
CA TYR A 316 0.10 -20.96 3.99
C TYR A 316 -0.44 -22.38 4.02
N GLY A 317 -1.62 -22.60 4.62
CA GLY A 317 -2.21 -23.93 4.74
C GLY A 317 -1.34 -24.91 5.53
N ILE A 318 -0.57 -24.41 6.50
CA ILE A 318 0.29 -25.22 7.38
C ILE A 318 -0.38 -25.44 8.74
N SER A 319 0.09 -26.44 9.48
CA SER A 319 -0.44 -26.67 10.83
C SER A 319 -0.07 -25.54 11.79
N GLU A 320 -0.90 -25.30 12.79
CA GLU A 320 -0.59 -24.31 13.84
C GLU A 320 0.68 -24.70 14.62
N GLN A 321 0.93 -26.00 14.78
CA GLN A 321 2.15 -26.50 15.41
C GLN A 321 3.41 -26.12 14.61
N GLU A 322 3.36 -26.28 13.30
CA GLU A 322 4.44 -25.90 12.39
C GLU A 322 4.67 -24.38 12.41
N ALA A 323 3.60 -23.58 12.29
CA ALA A 323 3.70 -22.12 12.35
C ALA A 323 4.31 -21.62 13.68
N ASN A 324 3.95 -22.23 14.81
CA ASN A 324 4.52 -21.92 16.12
C ASN A 324 6.00 -22.34 16.22
N ALA A 325 6.38 -23.49 15.64
CA ALA A 325 7.78 -23.91 15.62
C ALA A 325 8.64 -22.95 14.78
N MET A 326 8.16 -22.55 13.60
CA MET A 326 8.81 -21.54 12.76
C MET A 326 9.00 -20.22 13.51
N ALA A 327 7.95 -19.73 14.18
CA ALA A 327 8.02 -18.51 14.98
C ALA A 327 9.06 -18.58 16.09
N ARG A 328 9.08 -19.68 16.86
CA ARG A 328 10.09 -19.89 17.91
C ARG A 328 11.51 -19.90 17.36
N ASN A 329 11.75 -20.63 16.26
CA ASN A 329 13.08 -20.69 15.64
C ASN A 329 13.54 -19.34 15.13
N PHE A 330 12.62 -18.56 14.57
CA PHE A 330 12.91 -17.22 14.10
C PHE A 330 13.24 -16.27 15.24
N PHE A 331 12.37 -16.18 16.25
CA PHE A 331 12.60 -15.26 17.38
C PHE A 331 13.88 -15.56 18.15
N ARG A 332 14.32 -16.83 18.16
CA ARG A 332 15.59 -17.22 18.75
C ARG A 332 16.81 -16.54 18.11
N VAL A 333 16.76 -16.20 16.82
CA VAL A 333 17.89 -15.58 16.13
C VAL A 333 17.82 -14.05 16.08
N ILE A 334 16.71 -13.45 16.51
CA ILE A 334 16.50 -11.99 16.53
C ILE A 334 15.92 -11.52 17.89
N PRO A 335 16.52 -11.90 19.04
CA PRO A 335 15.97 -11.59 20.35
C PRO A 335 15.86 -10.07 20.60
N GLU A 336 16.80 -9.27 20.09
CA GLU A 336 16.82 -7.82 20.27
C GLU A 336 15.61 -7.15 19.58
N ILE A 337 15.18 -7.68 18.43
CA ILE A 337 13.95 -7.20 17.76
C ILE A 337 12.72 -7.50 18.63
N VAL A 338 12.67 -8.68 19.26
CA VAL A 338 11.55 -9.04 20.14
C VAL A 338 11.49 -8.09 21.35
N ASP A 339 12.63 -7.84 21.98
CA ASP A 339 12.73 -6.91 23.12
C ASP A 339 12.32 -5.49 22.73
N PHE A 340 12.79 -5.02 21.56
CA PHE A 340 12.38 -3.73 21.00
C PHE A 340 10.87 -3.65 20.76
N GLN A 341 10.25 -4.71 20.24
CA GLN A 341 8.80 -4.74 20.01
C GLN A 341 8.00 -4.66 21.33
N GLU A 342 8.45 -5.35 22.37
CA GLU A 342 7.82 -5.26 23.70
C GLU A 342 8.01 -3.87 24.31
N GLU A 343 9.17 -3.25 24.11
CA GLU A 343 9.43 -1.87 24.53
C GLU A 343 8.46 -0.88 23.87
N VAL A 344 8.31 -0.97 22.54
CA VAL A 344 7.38 -0.11 21.78
C VAL A 344 5.95 -0.24 22.31
N LYS A 345 5.50 -1.47 22.59
CA LYS A 345 4.17 -1.71 23.17
C LYS A 345 4.05 -1.07 24.55
N ARG A 346 5.08 -1.19 25.39
CA ARG A 346 5.11 -0.62 26.74
C ARG A 346 5.00 0.91 26.71
N ILE A 347 5.77 1.57 25.84
CA ILE A 347 5.73 3.03 25.65
C ILE A 347 4.30 3.47 25.30
N VAL A 348 3.68 2.85 24.29
CA VAL A 348 2.31 3.22 23.88
C VAL A 348 1.26 2.92 24.96
N LEU A 349 1.39 1.80 25.68
CA LEU A 349 0.48 1.47 26.78
C LEU A 349 0.63 2.42 27.97
N SER A 350 1.79 3.05 28.16
CA SER A 350 2.01 4.07 29.18
C SER A 350 1.47 5.46 28.80
N GLY A 351 0.95 5.62 27.57
CA GLY A 351 0.43 6.89 27.06
C GLY A 351 1.51 7.83 26.52
N GLN A 352 2.73 7.34 26.33
CA GLN A 352 3.84 8.10 25.76
C GLN A 352 3.84 8.06 24.22
N ASP A 353 4.42 9.10 23.62
CA ASP A 353 4.60 9.18 22.17
C ASP A 353 5.73 8.26 21.70
N LEU A 354 5.58 7.69 20.50
CA LEU A 354 6.73 7.16 19.78
C LEU A 354 7.42 8.29 19.02
N ILE A 355 8.74 8.38 19.16
CA ILE A 355 9.54 9.45 18.56
C ILE A 355 10.57 8.83 17.60
N THR A 356 10.58 9.27 16.34
CA THR A 356 11.58 8.81 15.36
C THR A 356 12.95 9.42 15.63
N PRO A 357 14.05 8.88 15.08
CA PRO A 357 15.37 9.52 15.18
C PRO A 357 15.41 10.96 14.62
N TRP A 358 14.51 11.28 13.68
CA TRP A 358 14.34 12.64 13.13
C TRP A 358 13.52 13.57 14.04
N GLY A 359 12.94 13.07 15.13
CA GLY A 359 12.18 13.85 16.11
C GLY A 359 10.69 13.90 15.81
N ARG A 360 10.17 13.04 14.92
CA ARG A 360 8.74 12.99 14.62
C ARG A 360 8.00 12.26 15.72
N HIS A 361 7.00 12.92 16.30
CA HIS A 361 6.10 12.33 17.28
C HIS A 361 4.93 11.62 16.63
N ARG A 362 4.61 10.42 17.12
CA ARG A 362 3.35 9.73 16.89
C ARG A 362 2.59 9.56 18.20
N ARG A 363 1.50 10.31 18.29
CA ARG A 363 0.50 10.20 19.36
C ARG A 363 -0.49 9.09 19.02
N PHE A 364 -0.81 8.26 20.00
CA PHE A 364 -1.81 7.21 19.89
C PHE A 364 -3.10 7.61 20.60
N ALA A 365 -4.24 7.13 20.10
CA ALA A 365 -5.52 7.30 20.76
C ALA A 365 -5.58 6.44 22.04
N LEU A 366 -6.60 6.69 22.88
CA LEU A 366 -6.84 5.89 24.09
C LEU A 366 -6.92 4.40 23.74
N VAL A 367 -6.13 3.59 24.45
CA VAL A 367 -6.10 2.14 24.27
C VAL A 367 -7.28 1.50 25.02
N THR A 368 -8.19 0.89 24.28
CA THR A 368 -9.32 0.11 24.78
C THR A 368 -9.12 -1.38 24.47
N LYS A 369 -9.91 -2.27 25.07
CA LYS A 369 -9.82 -3.71 24.80
C LYS A 369 -10.07 -4.03 23.32
N GLU A 370 -10.98 -3.29 22.69
CA GLU A 370 -11.43 -3.47 21.31
C GLU A 370 -10.37 -3.00 20.31
N ASN A 371 -9.68 -1.89 20.58
CA ASN A 371 -8.72 -1.31 19.65
C ASN A 371 -7.26 -1.72 19.92
N LYS A 372 -6.96 -2.34 21.07
CA LYS A 372 -5.59 -2.65 21.52
C LYS A 372 -4.74 -3.31 20.44
N ASN A 373 -5.22 -4.42 19.86
CA ASN A 373 -4.43 -5.16 18.86
C ASN A 373 -4.12 -4.30 17.63
N LYS A 374 -5.10 -3.52 17.16
CA LYS A 374 -4.91 -2.62 16.01
C LYS A 374 -3.88 -1.54 16.33
N LEU A 375 -4.00 -0.88 17.48
CA LEU A 375 -3.07 0.17 17.90
C LEU A 375 -1.65 -0.36 18.13
N MET A 376 -1.49 -1.55 18.72
CA MET A 376 -0.18 -2.18 18.88
C MET A 376 0.46 -2.48 17.52
N ASN A 377 -0.31 -2.99 16.56
CA ASN A 377 0.20 -3.23 15.21
C ASN A 377 0.59 -1.92 14.50
N GLU A 378 -0.18 -0.85 14.67
CA GLU A 378 0.18 0.50 14.18
C GLU A 378 1.46 1.03 14.85
N ALA A 379 1.65 0.77 16.15
CA ALA A 379 2.82 1.17 16.92
C ALA A 379 4.09 0.48 16.45
N LEU A 380 4.05 -0.85 16.29
CA LEU A 380 5.17 -1.65 15.80
C LEU A 380 5.59 -1.24 14.37
N ALA A 381 4.61 -0.88 13.53
CA ALA A 381 4.87 -0.45 12.17
C ALA A 381 5.42 0.99 12.09
N PHE A 382 5.07 1.86 13.03
CA PHE A 382 5.36 3.30 12.94
C PHE A 382 6.86 3.62 12.87
N LEU A 383 7.66 3.15 13.85
CA LEU A 383 9.06 3.55 13.95
C LEU A 383 9.89 3.09 12.74
N PRO A 384 9.82 1.82 12.27
CA PRO A 384 10.54 1.39 11.08
C PRO A 384 10.08 2.12 9.82
N GLN A 385 8.77 2.25 9.60
CA GLN A 385 8.23 2.88 8.39
C GLN A 385 8.54 4.37 8.31
N SER A 386 8.30 5.10 9.40
CA SER A 386 8.52 6.55 9.43
C SER A 386 10.00 6.86 9.27
N THR A 387 10.87 6.11 9.96
CA THR A 387 12.31 6.34 9.88
C THR A 387 12.85 6.01 8.48
N ALA A 388 12.39 4.91 7.86
CA ALA A 388 12.73 4.60 6.47
C ALA A 388 12.23 5.70 5.50
N SER A 389 11.03 6.24 5.73
CA SER A 389 10.49 7.36 4.95
C SER A 389 11.32 8.63 5.11
N ASP A 390 11.69 8.99 6.34
CA ASP A 390 12.52 10.17 6.63
C ASP A 390 13.92 10.02 5.98
N MET A 391 14.51 8.82 5.99
CA MET A 391 15.75 8.51 5.26
C MET A 391 15.62 8.71 3.73
N CYS A 392 14.56 8.17 3.13
CA CYS A 392 14.28 8.33 1.70
C CYS A 392 14.11 9.81 1.33
N MET A 393 13.36 10.56 2.14
CA MET A 393 13.12 11.99 1.94
C MET A 393 14.41 12.80 2.11
N LEU A 394 15.27 12.46 3.08
CA LEU A 394 16.58 13.10 3.22
C LEU A 394 17.46 12.87 1.99
N ALA A 395 17.54 11.63 1.49
CA ALA A 395 18.29 11.35 0.26
C ALA A 395 17.71 12.13 -0.92
N PHE A 396 16.39 12.23 -1.01
CA PHE A 396 15.69 13.01 -2.02
C PHE A 396 16.08 14.51 -1.97
N THR A 397 16.15 15.12 -0.77
CA THR A 397 16.61 16.52 -0.63
C THR A 397 18.04 16.79 -1.11
N LYS A 398 18.85 15.74 -1.28
CA LYS A 398 20.24 15.82 -1.75
C LYS A 398 20.41 15.36 -3.20
N SER A 399 19.33 14.96 -3.85
CA SER A 399 19.39 14.32 -5.18
C SER A 399 19.42 15.33 -6.32
N ARG A 400 19.00 16.57 -6.07
CA ARG A 400 19.07 17.67 -7.03
C ARG A 400 20.42 18.39 -6.85
N PRO A 401 21.21 18.54 -7.93
CA PRO A 401 22.54 19.16 -7.89
C PRO A 401 22.52 20.66 -7.62
#